data_AF-A0A7G1H281-F1
#
_entry.id   AF-A0A7G1H281-F1
#
_cell.length_a   1.000
_cell.length_b   1.000
_cell.length_c   1.000
_cell.angle_alpha   90.00
_cell.angle_beta   90.00
_cell.angle_gamma   90.00
#
_symmetry.space_group_name_H-M   'P 1'
#
loop_
_entity.id
_entity.type
_entity.pdbx_description
1 polymer ?
#
loop_
_entity_poly.entity_id
_entity_poly.type
_entity_poly.pdbx_seq_one_letter_code
_entity_poly.pdbx_strand_id
1 'polypeptide(L)'
;MCNLAYAKTVILEGKLNSRISVNQQIDFSIDKPLSVLTFKFAIPSEFNNKSVSQKTHGLSIKFSQQPVKIEDAADEFGNRFKVVTWNNLQNDVRVNITFETNIKSELSAMESKALFPLNSVPTGELLYLKSTELVQSNHPDIVSLSKKLTSGAATEYEAVTAILNYVIDNVKYTYNPPRYDALYTLKTKSGNCQNFAHLSMALLRAVGIPSRIVGGISLKQSWKIPVGNNNFLVQSMGQGGHAWIEVYFPDLGWLSYDPQQSKQFTSSRHIKQTHGLDSDDINDTWKAAPYLPDYKETVDAKFLDDAISLQLKSSERSPRSYFLSNNLFVKVPLVEKPKLPPVERPKLPPGKVIEFGNMEFPSLVDIYHVVGDKGVKILDKETAEYVTSKYVYAQAFEIDERLKINTISLAMRKFGGDGTIYIDLVSDEGGRPSLKGMRSAILPLESINKRSGYYWIDFSFLDDVILEKGRYWIVLRHSGEAIMNWFYIPGNPYGDSDDTRSTLKGYKWEDIQNYDFVFKIKANRL
;
A
#
# COMPACT_ATOMS: atom_id res chain seq x y z
N MET A 1 27.02 -13.02 -17.13
CA MET A 1 26.76 -11.70 -16.54
C MET A 1 25.36 -11.73 -15.94
N CYS A 2 25.24 -11.91 -14.62
CA CYS A 2 23.94 -11.93 -13.94
C CYS A 2 23.32 -10.53 -13.97
N ASN A 3 22.09 -10.43 -14.49
CA ASN A 3 21.25 -9.25 -14.39
C ASN A 3 20.87 -9.05 -12.92
N LEU A 4 21.64 -8.22 -12.22
CA LEU A 4 21.26 -7.75 -10.89
C LEU A 4 20.12 -6.73 -11.06
N ALA A 5 18.93 -7.10 -10.62
CA ALA A 5 17.78 -6.21 -10.54
C ALA A 5 18.04 -5.18 -9.43
N TYR A 6 18.57 -4.02 -9.83
CA TYR A 6 18.61 -2.84 -8.97
C TYR A 6 17.34 -2.05 -9.20
N ALA A 7 16.62 -1.74 -8.12
CA ALA A 7 15.42 -0.96 -8.25
C ALA A 7 15.68 0.51 -8.53
N LYS A 8 14.58 1.16 -8.93
CA LYS A 8 14.59 2.39 -9.68
C LYS A 8 13.56 3.34 -9.12
N THR A 9 13.97 4.55 -8.76
CA THR A 9 13.03 5.68 -8.79
C THR A 9 12.70 5.91 -10.26
N VAL A 10 11.43 5.78 -10.59
CA VAL A 10 10.92 5.98 -11.94
C VAL A 10 10.47 7.43 -12.05
N ILE A 11 11.18 8.23 -12.83
CA ILE A 11 10.84 9.65 -13.01
C ILE A 11 9.86 9.75 -14.17
N LEU A 12 8.68 10.29 -13.86
CA LEU A 12 7.53 10.35 -14.74
C LEU A 12 7.22 11.79 -15.15
N GLU A 13 6.68 11.93 -16.35
CA GLU A 13 5.96 13.13 -16.80
C GLU A 13 4.62 12.72 -17.41
N GLY A 14 3.61 13.57 -17.27
CA GLY A 14 2.29 13.36 -17.84
C GLY A 14 1.19 13.59 -16.81
N LYS A 15 0.07 12.88 -16.96
CA LYS A 15 -1.14 13.12 -16.16
C LYS A 15 -1.90 11.84 -15.83
N LEU A 16 -2.54 11.84 -14.66
CA LEU A 16 -3.54 10.87 -14.25
C LEU A 16 -4.81 11.62 -13.88
N ASN A 17 -5.84 11.53 -14.73
CA ASN A 17 -7.09 12.24 -14.54
C ASN A 17 -8.23 11.24 -14.49
N SER A 18 -8.93 11.17 -13.36
CA SER A 18 -10.03 10.23 -13.18
C SER A 18 -11.25 10.94 -12.61
N ARG A 19 -12.43 10.55 -13.12
CA ARG A 19 -13.73 10.95 -12.58
C ARG A 19 -14.40 9.71 -12.01
N ILE A 20 -14.68 9.74 -10.72
CA ILE A 20 -15.03 8.53 -9.96
C ILE A 20 -16.34 8.78 -9.22
N SER A 21 -17.30 7.88 -9.38
CA SER A 21 -18.46 7.78 -8.50
C SER A 21 -18.13 6.84 -7.35
N VAL A 22 -18.32 7.30 -6.12
CA VAL A 22 -17.99 6.58 -4.89
C VAL A 22 -19.25 6.31 -4.09
N ASN A 23 -19.38 5.08 -3.60
CA ASN A 23 -20.35 4.67 -2.60
C ASN A 23 -19.62 4.04 -1.41
N GLN A 24 -19.53 4.77 -0.30
CA GLN A 24 -18.93 4.33 0.94
C GLN A 24 -20.05 3.92 1.90
N GLN A 25 -20.15 2.62 2.18
CA GLN A 25 -21.09 2.05 3.11
C GLN A 25 -20.40 1.71 4.43
N ILE A 26 -20.95 2.18 5.53
CA ILE A 26 -20.49 1.91 6.88
C ILE A 26 -21.63 1.23 7.63
N ASP A 27 -21.37 0.08 8.23
CA ASP A 27 -22.32 -0.71 8.99
C ASP A 27 -21.85 -0.84 10.45
N PHE A 28 -22.77 -0.64 11.39
CA PHE A 28 -22.64 -0.98 12.80
C PHE A 28 -23.58 -2.14 13.13
N SER A 29 -23.03 -3.29 13.50
CA SER A 29 -23.82 -4.47 13.89
C SER A 29 -24.18 -4.40 15.38
N ILE A 30 -25.48 -4.49 15.67
CA ILE A 30 -26.05 -4.26 17.00
C ILE A 30 -26.68 -5.56 17.51
N ASP A 31 -25.90 -6.34 18.24
CA ASP A 31 -26.32 -7.64 18.80
C ASP A 31 -27.24 -7.48 20.02
N LYS A 32 -27.04 -6.40 20.78
CA LYS A 32 -27.82 -6.03 21.97
C LYS A 32 -28.16 -4.56 21.91
N PRO A 33 -29.30 -4.12 22.49
CA PRO A 33 -29.70 -2.72 22.44
C PRO A 33 -28.61 -1.76 22.92
N LEU A 34 -28.37 -0.69 22.16
CA LEU A 34 -27.49 0.40 22.54
C LEU A 34 -28.33 1.58 23.04
N SER A 35 -27.96 2.13 24.20
CA SER A 35 -28.60 3.35 24.71
C SER A 35 -28.23 4.56 23.85
N VAL A 36 -26.98 4.60 23.36
CA VAL A 36 -26.48 5.65 22.47
C VAL A 36 -25.40 5.09 21.54
N LEU A 37 -25.36 5.61 20.32
CA LEU A 37 -24.25 5.51 19.37
C LEU A 37 -23.98 6.91 18.81
N THR A 38 -22.76 7.41 18.97
CA THR A 38 -22.29 8.64 18.35
C THR A 38 -21.14 8.33 17.41
N PHE A 39 -21.25 8.73 16.15
CA PHE A 39 -20.24 8.49 15.11
C PHE A 39 -19.79 9.81 14.49
N LYS A 40 -18.48 10.06 14.51
CA LYS A 40 -17.81 11.18 13.84
C LYS A 40 -17.07 10.64 12.63
N PHE A 41 -17.43 11.12 11.44
CA PHE A 41 -16.78 10.71 10.19
C PHE A 41 -16.46 11.89 9.28
N ALA A 42 -15.38 11.74 8.52
CA ALA A 42 -14.90 12.76 7.62
C ALA A 42 -15.77 12.90 6.37
N ILE A 43 -15.83 14.13 5.85
CA ILE A 43 -16.47 14.44 4.57
C ILE A 43 -15.37 14.76 3.56
N PRO A 44 -15.39 14.17 2.34
CA PRO A 44 -14.42 14.51 1.31
C PRO A 44 -14.49 16.01 0.98
N SER A 45 -13.34 16.69 1.06
CA SER A 45 -13.22 18.11 0.74
C SER A 45 -12.62 18.33 -0.65
N GLU A 46 -12.79 19.54 -1.17
CA GLU A 46 -11.96 19.99 -2.29
C GLU A 46 -10.52 20.21 -1.80
N PHE A 47 -9.57 19.98 -2.70
CA PHE A 47 -8.15 20.15 -2.41
C PHE A 47 -7.39 20.47 -3.69
N ASN A 48 -6.35 21.29 -3.57
CA ASN A 48 -5.47 21.61 -4.69
C ASN A 48 -4.08 21.94 -4.17
N ASN A 49 -3.06 21.26 -4.71
CA ASN A 49 -1.67 21.68 -4.63
C ASN A 49 -1.05 21.72 -6.04
N LYS A 50 0.28 21.85 -6.12
CA LYS A 50 0.98 22.00 -7.39
C LYS A 50 0.89 20.78 -8.33
N SER A 51 0.70 19.58 -7.78
CA SER A 51 0.70 18.33 -8.55
C SER A 51 -0.60 17.55 -8.50
N VAL A 52 -1.47 17.81 -7.53
CA VAL A 52 -2.71 17.06 -7.29
C VAL A 52 -3.85 18.02 -7.01
N SER A 53 -4.99 17.79 -7.66
CA SER A 53 -6.24 18.48 -7.38
C SER A 53 -7.39 17.49 -7.25
N GLN A 54 -8.34 17.79 -6.37
CA GLN A 54 -9.54 17.02 -6.10
C GLN A 54 -10.74 17.96 -6.05
N LYS A 55 -11.78 17.67 -6.83
CA LYS A 55 -13.06 18.38 -6.78
C LYS A 55 -14.18 17.39 -6.59
N THR A 56 -14.97 17.58 -5.53
CA THR A 56 -16.02 16.65 -5.13
C THR A 56 -17.39 17.30 -5.25
N HIS A 57 -18.34 16.57 -5.83
CA HIS A 57 -19.69 17.04 -6.11
C HIS A 57 -20.73 15.98 -5.75
N GLY A 58 -21.98 16.41 -5.57
CA GLY A 58 -23.10 15.48 -5.37
C GLY A 58 -23.03 14.64 -4.09
N LEU A 59 -22.40 15.16 -3.03
CA LEU A 59 -22.36 14.47 -1.73
C LEU A 59 -23.79 14.23 -1.20
N SER A 60 -24.12 12.97 -0.96
CA SER A 60 -25.35 12.54 -0.31
C SER A 60 -25.01 11.56 0.81
N ILE A 61 -25.66 11.74 1.96
CA ILE A 61 -25.51 10.87 3.12
C ILE A 61 -26.90 10.34 3.45
N LYS A 62 -27.04 9.01 3.49
CA LYS A 62 -28.28 8.32 3.85
C LYS A 62 -28.05 7.41 5.05
N PHE A 63 -29.06 7.30 5.90
CA PHE A 63 -29.03 6.47 7.09
C PHE A 63 -30.14 5.42 7.00
N SER A 64 -29.86 4.15 7.34
CA SER A 64 -30.91 3.12 7.43
C SER A 64 -31.90 3.40 8.57
N GLN A 65 -31.42 4.04 9.63
CA GLN A 65 -32.21 4.53 10.75
C GLN A 65 -31.91 6.01 10.96
N GLN A 66 -32.93 6.84 11.13
CA GLN A 66 -32.75 8.29 11.25
C GLN A 66 -32.04 8.64 12.57
N PRO A 67 -30.92 9.38 12.53
CA PRO A 67 -30.28 9.88 13.75
C PRO A 67 -31.18 10.87 14.49
N VAL A 68 -31.06 10.91 15.81
CA VAL A 68 -31.72 11.93 16.63
C VAL A 68 -30.99 13.27 16.56
N LYS A 69 -29.70 13.26 16.19
CA LYS A 69 -28.86 14.45 16.06
C LYS A 69 -27.85 14.29 14.93
N ILE A 70 -27.69 15.34 14.12
CA ILE A 70 -26.67 15.45 13.07
C ILE A 70 -26.03 16.82 13.21
N GLU A 71 -24.71 16.86 13.36
CA GLU A 71 -23.94 18.09 13.54
C GLU A 71 -22.83 18.17 12.50
N ASP A 72 -22.59 19.39 12.01
CA ASP A 72 -21.37 19.72 11.29
C ASP A 72 -20.26 20.05 12.30
N ALA A 73 -19.09 19.47 12.11
CA ALA A 73 -17.90 19.78 12.89
C ALA A 73 -16.72 20.08 11.96
N ALA A 74 -15.81 20.92 12.44
CA ALA A 74 -14.52 21.16 11.82
C ALA A 74 -13.43 21.15 12.90
N ASP A 75 -12.20 20.83 12.51
CA ASP A 75 -11.04 20.92 13.38
C ASP A 75 -10.14 22.12 13.02
N GLU A 76 -9.06 22.28 13.76
CA GLU A 76 -8.07 23.35 13.55
C GLU A 76 -7.28 23.22 12.23
N PHE A 77 -7.32 22.04 11.59
CA PHE A 77 -6.68 21.78 10.30
C PHE A 77 -7.63 22.10 9.12
N GLY A 78 -8.87 22.48 9.40
CA GLY A 78 -9.88 22.76 8.39
C GLY A 78 -10.53 21.50 7.80
N ASN A 79 -10.34 20.33 8.43
CA ASN A 79 -11.09 19.14 8.05
C ASN A 79 -12.56 19.31 8.42
N ARG A 80 -13.43 18.66 7.65
CA ARG A 80 -14.88 18.71 7.85
C ARG A 80 -15.41 17.34 8.21
N PHE A 81 -16.26 17.28 9.22
CA PHE A 81 -16.85 16.06 9.74
C PHE A 81 -18.36 16.20 9.89
N LYS A 82 -19.05 15.06 9.82
CA LYS A 82 -20.38 14.92 10.44
C LYS A 82 -20.25 14.19 11.76
N VAL A 83 -20.97 14.65 12.78
CA VAL A 83 -21.18 13.94 14.03
C VAL A 83 -22.65 13.55 14.10
N VAL A 84 -22.93 12.26 14.10
CA VAL A 84 -24.30 11.72 14.08
C VAL A 84 -24.55 10.90 15.33
N THR A 85 -25.72 11.08 15.94
CA THR A 85 -26.10 10.38 17.19
C THR A 85 -27.43 9.69 17.03
N TRP A 86 -27.51 8.46 17.51
CA TRP A 86 -28.73 7.67 17.67
C TRP A 86 -28.89 7.28 19.14
N ASN A 87 -30.15 7.16 19.59
CA ASN A 87 -30.49 6.68 20.92
C ASN A 87 -31.39 5.45 20.81
N ASN A 88 -31.34 4.57 21.82
CA ASN A 88 -32.21 3.40 21.96
C ASN A 88 -32.24 2.50 20.71
N LEU A 89 -31.07 2.23 20.13
CA LEU A 89 -30.95 1.38 18.94
C LEU A 89 -31.18 -0.09 19.30
N GLN A 90 -32.00 -0.76 18.49
CA GLN A 90 -32.27 -2.20 18.61
C GLN A 90 -31.84 -3.00 17.37
N ASN A 91 -31.56 -2.32 16.26
CA ASN A 91 -31.22 -2.93 14.97
C ASN A 91 -29.96 -2.28 14.42
N ASP A 92 -29.28 -2.96 13.48
CA ASP A 92 -28.09 -2.47 12.79
C ASP A 92 -28.27 -1.08 12.15
N VAL A 93 -27.21 -0.27 12.24
CA VAL A 93 -27.17 1.06 11.62
C VAL A 93 -26.27 1.02 10.40
N ARG A 94 -26.78 1.51 9.27
CA ARG A 94 -26.00 1.72 8.05
C ARG A 94 -25.95 3.20 7.71
N VAL A 95 -24.75 3.70 7.45
CA VAL A 95 -24.48 5.01 6.88
C VAL A 95 -23.98 4.81 5.45
N ASN A 96 -24.63 5.44 4.48
CA ASN A 96 -24.25 5.36 3.08
C ASN A 96 -23.88 6.75 2.56
N ILE A 97 -22.62 6.93 2.18
CA ILE A 97 -22.05 8.18 1.72
C ILE A 97 -21.73 8.04 0.23
N THR A 98 -22.43 8.80 -0.61
CA THR A 98 -22.21 8.79 -2.06
C THR A 98 -21.74 10.14 -2.54
N PHE A 99 -20.76 10.17 -3.44
CA PHE A 99 -20.28 11.40 -4.07
C PHE A 99 -19.59 11.09 -5.40
N GLU A 100 -19.46 12.09 -6.26
CA GLU A 100 -18.58 12.04 -7.42
C GLU A 100 -17.35 12.90 -7.16
N THR A 101 -16.16 12.42 -7.52
CA THR A 101 -14.92 13.18 -7.39
C THR A 101 -14.10 13.16 -8.67
N ASN A 102 -13.57 14.32 -9.04
CA ASN A 102 -12.62 14.51 -10.11
C ASN A 102 -11.24 14.69 -9.49
N ILE A 103 -10.34 13.74 -9.72
CA ILE A 103 -8.95 13.83 -9.23
C ILE A 103 -8.02 13.94 -10.43
N LYS A 104 -7.12 14.93 -10.37
CA LYS A 104 -6.09 15.16 -11.38
C LYS A 104 -4.73 15.16 -10.71
N SER A 105 -3.83 14.32 -11.20
CA SER A 105 -2.41 14.34 -10.85
C SER A 105 -1.61 14.75 -12.06
N GLU A 106 -1.04 15.95 -12.04
CA GLU A 106 -0.25 16.55 -13.12
C GLU A 106 1.25 16.45 -12.77
N LEU A 107 1.96 15.59 -13.50
CA LEU A 107 3.39 15.34 -13.34
C LEU A 107 4.13 16.17 -14.38
N SER A 108 4.48 17.39 -13.99
CA SER A 108 5.31 18.30 -14.78
C SER A 108 6.59 18.63 -14.02
N ALA A 109 7.66 18.94 -14.76
CA ALA A 109 8.94 19.23 -14.16
C ALA A 109 8.85 20.42 -13.19
N MET A 110 9.34 20.23 -11.96
CA MET A 110 9.35 21.23 -10.90
C MET A 110 10.80 21.57 -10.54
N GLU A 111 11.05 22.84 -10.25
CA GLU A 111 12.30 23.32 -9.69
C GLU A 111 12.06 23.72 -8.23
N SER A 112 12.90 23.23 -7.32
CA SER A 112 13.00 23.79 -5.96
C SER A 112 14.41 24.29 -5.68
N LYS A 113 14.48 25.41 -4.97
CA LYS A 113 15.69 26.09 -4.49
C LYS A 113 15.77 26.05 -2.97
N ALA A 114 14.87 25.33 -2.30
CA ALA A 114 14.88 25.19 -0.86
C ALA A 114 16.18 24.51 -0.39
N LEU A 115 17.00 25.25 0.35
CA LEU A 115 18.25 24.76 0.95
C LEU A 115 17.94 23.85 2.14
N PHE A 116 18.90 23.00 2.50
CA PHE A 116 18.85 22.22 3.73
C PHE A 116 20.11 22.43 4.57
N PRO A 117 19.98 22.68 5.90
CA PRO A 117 18.73 22.87 6.65
C PRO A 117 17.91 24.08 6.19
N LEU A 118 16.59 24.07 6.44
CA LEU A 118 15.72 25.20 6.12
C LEU A 118 16.13 26.45 6.90
N ASN A 119 16.24 27.59 6.21
CA ASN A 119 16.57 28.88 6.84
C ASN A 119 15.47 29.33 7.82
N SER A 120 14.21 29.14 7.44
CA SER A 120 13.05 29.52 8.23
C SER A 120 11.83 28.72 7.79
N VAL A 121 10.96 28.37 8.74
CA VAL A 121 9.64 27.80 8.49
C VAL A 121 8.59 28.88 8.76
N PRO A 122 7.62 29.11 7.86
CA PRO A 122 6.56 30.09 8.10
C PRO A 122 5.77 29.77 9.37
N THR A 123 5.31 30.80 10.09
CA THR A 123 4.63 30.64 11.39
C THR A 123 3.46 29.66 11.35
N GLY A 124 2.66 29.69 10.27
CA GLY A 124 1.53 28.77 10.08
C GLY A 124 1.93 27.30 9.95
N GLU A 125 3.17 27.03 9.56
CA GLU A 125 3.66 25.67 9.29
C GLU A 125 4.49 25.10 10.45
N LEU A 126 4.84 25.92 11.46
CA LEU A 126 5.56 25.49 12.65
C LEU A 126 4.79 24.41 13.43
N LEU A 127 3.46 24.43 13.38
CA LEU A 127 2.60 23.41 13.98
C LEU A 127 2.97 22.00 13.49
N TYR A 128 3.30 21.86 12.20
CA TYR A 128 3.62 20.58 11.57
C TYR A 128 5.07 20.10 11.79
N LEU A 129 5.82 20.78 12.67
CA LEU A 129 7.08 20.29 13.24
C LEU A 129 6.88 19.58 14.59
N LYS A 130 5.69 19.72 15.20
CA LYS A 130 5.40 19.21 16.53
C LYS A 130 5.55 17.69 16.59
N SER A 131 6.23 17.22 17.63
CA SER A 131 6.27 15.80 18.01
C SER A 131 4.94 15.41 18.67
N THR A 132 4.45 14.22 18.38
CA THR A 132 3.25 13.64 19.01
C THR A 132 3.55 12.24 19.55
N GLU A 133 2.57 11.58 20.18
CA GLU A 133 2.72 10.21 20.67
C GLU A 133 2.93 9.20 19.52
N LEU A 134 2.33 9.45 18.36
CA LEU A 134 2.47 8.60 17.17
C LEU A 134 3.64 9.01 16.27
N VAL A 135 4.06 10.29 16.33
CA VAL A 135 5.14 10.87 15.50
C VAL A 135 6.22 11.43 16.43
N GLN A 136 7.00 10.54 17.03
CA GLN A 136 7.98 10.89 18.08
C GLN A 136 9.27 11.52 17.52
N SER A 137 9.16 12.66 16.82
CA SER A 137 10.26 13.35 16.14
C SER A 137 11.35 13.88 17.06
N ASN A 138 11.06 14.03 18.35
CA ASN A 138 12.04 14.43 19.37
C ASN A 138 12.81 13.25 20.01
N HIS A 139 12.47 12.00 19.67
CA HIS A 139 13.11 10.83 20.26
C HIS A 139 14.58 10.73 19.81
N PRO A 140 15.55 10.45 20.70
CA PRO A 140 16.97 10.44 20.37
C PRO A 140 17.35 9.54 19.18
N ASP A 141 16.77 8.34 19.09
CA ASP A 141 17.02 7.40 17.98
C ASP A 141 16.54 7.95 16.62
N ILE A 142 15.39 8.63 16.61
CA ILE A 142 14.82 9.25 15.41
C ILE A 142 15.71 10.42 15.00
N VAL A 143 16.05 11.32 15.93
CA VAL A 143 16.91 12.48 15.68
C VAL A 143 18.28 12.06 15.15
N SER A 144 18.90 11.05 15.77
CA SER A 144 20.21 10.51 15.36
C SER A 144 20.17 9.93 13.95
N LEU A 145 19.15 9.11 13.66
CA LEU A 145 18.98 8.52 12.33
C LEU A 145 18.71 9.60 11.27
N SER A 146 17.80 10.55 11.52
CA SER A 146 17.51 11.61 10.56
C SER A 146 18.74 12.42 10.21
N LYS A 147 19.51 12.87 11.21
CA LYS A 147 20.76 13.61 10.98
C LYS A 147 21.77 12.81 10.16
N LYS A 148 21.86 11.48 10.40
CA LYS A 148 22.72 10.58 9.63
C LYS A 148 22.25 10.45 8.18
N LEU A 149 20.95 10.28 7.95
CA LEU A 149 20.39 10.13 6.60
C LEU A 149 20.54 11.41 5.78
N THR A 150 20.47 12.58 6.41
CA THR A 150 20.50 13.89 5.74
C THR A 150 21.86 14.58 5.78
N SER A 151 22.92 13.94 6.28
CA SER A 151 24.22 14.62 6.52
C SER A 151 24.90 15.15 5.26
N GLY A 152 24.58 14.58 4.09
CA GLY A 152 25.11 15.00 2.79
C GLY A 152 24.14 15.81 1.93
N ALA A 153 22.95 16.16 2.45
CA ALA A 153 21.95 16.90 1.69
C ALA A 153 22.28 18.40 1.71
N ALA A 154 22.34 19.03 0.54
CA ALA A 154 22.47 20.48 0.39
C ALA A 154 21.10 21.16 0.23
N THR A 155 20.09 20.39 -0.19
CA THR A 155 18.74 20.86 -0.47
C THR A 155 17.68 20.06 0.28
N GLU A 156 16.53 20.68 0.52
CA GLU A 156 15.39 20.02 1.19
C GLU A 156 14.94 18.78 0.41
N TYR A 157 14.92 18.88 -0.92
CA TYR A 157 14.57 17.75 -1.80
C TYR A 157 15.48 16.54 -1.58
N GLU A 158 16.80 16.75 -1.44
CA GLU A 158 17.75 15.68 -1.16
C GLU A 158 17.51 15.04 0.21
N ALA A 159 17.23 15.86 1.23
CA ALA A 159 16.92 15.39 2.58
C ALA A 159 15.63 14.55 2.61
N VAL A 160 14.55 15.04 2.00
CA VAL A 160 13.27 14.33 1.87
C VAL A 160 13.46 13.02 1.10
N THR A 161 14.20 13.05 0.00
CA THR A 161 14.47 11.87 -0.82
C THR A 161 15.26 10.80 -0.05
N ALA A 162 16.30 11.19 0.69
CA ALA A 162 17.10 10.27 1.49
C ALA A 162 16.27 9.58 2.58
N ILE A 163 15.40 10.33 3.26
CA ILE A 163 14.51 9.81 4.30
C ILE A 163 13.48 8.84 3.70
N LEU A 164 12.77 9.23 2.64
CA LEU A 164 11.74 8.37 2.04
C LEU A 164 12.33 7.10 1.41
N ASN A 165 13.52 7.20 0.80
CA ASN A 165 14.25 6.03 0.30
C ASN A 165 14.63 5.07 1.43
N TYR A 166 15.04 5.59 2.58
CA TYR A 166 15.30 4.75 3.75
C TYR A 166 14.03 4.02 4.19
N VAL A 167 12.92 4.73 4.33
CA VAL A 167 11.65 4.13 4.82
C VAL A 167 11.17 3.02 3.90
N ILE A 168 11.06 3.27 2.59
CA ILE A 168 10.56 2.28 1.63
C ILE A 168 11.48 1.05 1.51
N ASP A 169 12.78 1.19 1.76
CA ASP A 169 13.74 0.07 1.70
C ASP A 169 13.81 -0.75 2.99
N ASN A 170 13.49 -0.14 4.14
CA ASN A 170 13.71 -0.74 5.45
C ASN A 170 12.43 -1.08 6.19
N VAL A 171 11.25 -0.69 5.70
CA VAL A 171 9.97 -1.04 6.33
C VAL A 171 9.24 -2.06 5.47
N LYS A 172 8.83 -3.17 6.07
CA LYS A 172 7.98 -4.18 5.45
C LYS A 172 6.52 -3.89 5.76
N TYR A 173 5.65 -4.00 4.76
CA TYR A 173 4.22 -3.86 4.98
C TYR A 173 3.69 -5.05 5.79
N THR A 174 2.89 -4.77 6.82
CA THR A 174 2.16 -5.78 7.59
C THR A 174 0.75 -5.31 7.90
N TYR A 175 -0.16 -6.26 8.15
CA TYR A 175 -1.54 -6.00 8.53
C TYR A 175 -1.66 -6.06 10.05
N ASN A 176 -2.49 -5.19 10.61
CA ASN A 176 -2.79 -5.11 12.04
C ASN A 176 -1.53 -5.10 12.91
N PRO A 177 -0.57 -4.18 12.67
CA PRO A 177 0.59 -4.07 13.53
C PRO A 177 0.15 -3.77 14.97
N PRO A 178 0.81 -4.34 16.00
CA PRO A 178 0.47 -4.10 17.40
C PRO A 178 0.49 -2.63 17.82
N ARG A 179 1.29 -1.80 17.12
CA ARG A 179 1.43 -0.37 17.38
C ARG A 179 1.62 0.39 16.06
N TYR A 180 1.04 1.58 15.99
CA TYR A 180 1.06 2.42 14.79
C TYR A 180 2.11 3.54 14.85
N ASP A 181 2.82 3.72 15.97
CA ASP A 181 3.75 4.83 16.17
C ASP A 181 5.12 4.66 15.46
N ALA A 182 5.79 5.79 15.21
CA ALA A 182 7.04 5.85 14.48
C ALA A 182 8.18 5.05 15.16
N LEU A 183 8.26 5.07 16.49
CA LEU A 183 9.31 4.36 17.23
C LEU A 183 9.16 2.85 17.13
N TYR A 184 7.92 2.34 17.17
CA TYR A 184 7.64 0.95 16.87
C TYR A 184 8.18 0.57 15.49
N THR A 185 7.79 1.31 14.45
CA THR A 185 8.21 1.02 13.06
C THR A 185 9.72 1.10 12.87
N LEU A 186 10.37 2.08 13.52
CA LEU A 186 11.83 2.19 13.50
C LEU A 186 12.50 0.93 14.06
N LYS A 187 11.97 0.38 15.15
CA LYS A 187 12.54 -0.79 15.86
C LYS A 187 12.22 -2.11 15.16
N THR A 188 10.98 -2.29 14.73
CA THR A 188 10.50 -3.57 14.16
C THR A 188 10.69 -3.69 12.66
N LYS A 189 10.94 -2.57 11.95
CA LYS A 189 11.04 -2.53 10.49
C LYS A 189 9.77 -3.05 9.80
N SER A 190 8.61 -2.91 10.46
CA SER A 190 7.34 -3.45 9.99
C SER A 190 6.18 -2.53 10.39
N GLY A 191 5.17 -2.41 9.52
CA GLY A 191 3.98 -1.61 9.78
C GLY A 191 3.08 -1.44 8.56
N ASN A 192 1.92 -0.80 8.74
CA ASN A 192 0.99 -0.50 7.65
C ASN A 192 1.15 0.94 7.13
N CYS A 193 0.21 1.43 6.31
CA CYS A 193 0.25 2.80 5.76
C CYS A 193 0.44 3.91 6.81
N GLN A 194 -0.17 3.77 7.99
CA GLN A 194 -0.03 4.73 9.09
C GLN A 194 1.40 4.71 9.66
N ASN A 195 1.97 3.52 9.87
CA ASN A 195 3.37 3.38 10.31
C ASN A 195 4.37 3.98 9.32
N PHE A 196 4.19 3.73 8.02
CA PHE A 196 5.02 4.33 6.97
C PHE A 196 4.94 5.86 7.00
N ALA A 197 3.73 6.41 7.13
CA ALA A 197 3.50 7.85 7.26
C ALA A 197 4.14 8.42 8.54
N HIS A 198 3.87 7.83 9.71
CA HIS A 198 4.39 8.32 10.98
C HIS A 198 5.92 8.27 11.06
N LEU A 199 6.56 7.17 10.62
CA LEU A 199 8.02 7.10 10.60
C LEU A 199 8.63 8.14 9.65
N SER A 200 8.05 8.29 8.45
CA SER A 200 8.51 9.31 7.50
C SER A 200 8.42 10.71 8.09
N MET A 201 7.27 11.08 8.67
CA MET A 201 7.09 12.38 9.31
C MET A 201 7.99 12.57 10.53
N ALA A 202 8.17 11.55 11.37
CA ALA A 202 9.03 11.65 12.54
C ALA A 202 10.47 11.96 12.12
N LEU A 203 10.96 11.28 11.06
CA LEU A 203 12.28 11.52 10.52
C LEU A 203 12.41 12.91 9.89
N LEU A 204 11.41 13.37 9.14
CA LEU A 204 11.38 14.71 8.51
C LEU A 204 11.33 15.84 9.55
N ARG A 205 10.37 15.77 10.50
CA ARG A 205 10.20 16.76 11.57
C ARG A 205 11.44 16.87 12.45
N ALA A 206 12.15 15.76 12.68
CA ALA A 206 13.39 15.74 13.48
C ALA A 206 14.54 16.58 12.89
N VAL A 207 14.48 16.89 11.58
CA VAL A 207 15.44 17.75 10.88
C VAL A 207 14.82 19.07 10.41
N GLY A 208 13.67 19.44 10.99
CA GLY A 208 13.05 20.75 10.76
C GLY A 208 12.24 20.86 9.47
N ILE A 209 11.87 19.75 8.84
CA ILE A 209 11.01 19.75 7.63
C ILE A 209 9.55 19.55 8.06
N PRO A 210 8.64 20.52 7.81
CA PRO A 210 7.23 20.38 8.16
C PRO A 210 6.56 19.31 7.31
N SER A 211 5.84 18.41 8.00
CA SER A 211 5.13 17.30 7.35
C SER A 211 3.83 16.99 8.08
N ARG A 212 2.78 16.61 7.35
CA ARG A 212 1.46 16.29 7.91
C ARG A 212 0.92 14.99 7.34
N ILE A 213 0.15 14.26 8.13
CA ILE A 213 -0.49 13.03 7.64
C ILE A 213 -1.73 13.41 6.84
N VAL A 214 -2.09 12.58 5.87
CA VAL A 214 -3.32 12.69 5.11
C VAL A 214 -4.09 11.38 5.23
N GLY A 215 -5.36 11.47 5.58
CA GLY A 215 -6.29 10.33 5.63
C GLY A 215 -7.28 10.38 4.47
N GLY A 216 -7.62 9.22 3.96
CA GLY A 216 -8.57 9.11 2.86
C GLY A 216 -8.79 7.69 2.39
N ILE A 217 -9.15 7.56 1.11
CA ILE A 217 -9.49 6.29 0.47
C ILE A 217 -8.51 6.03 -0.69
N SER A 218 -7.98 4.82 -0.79
CA SER A 218 -7.34 4.31 -2.01
C SER A 218 -8.29 3.45 -2.84
N LEU A 219 -8.09 3.42 -4.15
CA LEU A 219 -8.93 2.68 -5.10
C LEU A 219 -8.14 1.59 -5.82
N LYS A 220 -8.79 0.44 -6.07
CA LYS A 220 -8.14 -0.76 -6.65
C LYS A 220 -7.95 -0.75 -8.17
N GLN A 221 -8.42 0.28 -8.87
CA GLN A 221 -8.28 0.36 -10.33
C GLN A 221 -6.80 0.52 -10.69
N SER A 222 -6.23 -0.49 -11.33
CA SER A 222 -4.82 -0.50 -11.69
C SER A 222 -4.51 0.43 -12.87
N TRP A 223 -3.24 0.81 -12.98
CA TRP A 223 -2.69 1.60 -14.08
C TRP A 223 -1.26 1.20 -14.38
N LYS A 224 -0.75 1.63 -15.55
CA LYS A 224 0.52 1.15 -16.08
C LYS A 224 1.47 2.30 -16.39
N ILE A 225 2.76 2.05 -16.18
CA ILE A 225 3.86 2.93 -16.52
C ILE A 225 4.80 2.20 -17.48
N PRO A 226 5.17 2.78 -18.63
CA PRO A 226 6.22 2.20 -19.45
C PRO A 226 7.56 2.29 -18.73
N VAL A 227 8.29 1.18 -18.55
CA VAL A 227 9.61 1.14 -17.86
C VAL A 227 10.77 0.70 -18.76
N GLY A 228 10.55 0.67 -20.08
CA GLY A 228 11.53 0.28 -21.09
C GLY A 228 11.55 -1.23 -21.39
N ASN A 229 12.26 -1.65 -22.46
CA ASN A 229 12.35 -3.06 -22.91
C ASN A 229 10.98 -3.76 -23.11
N ASN A 230 9.98 -3.00 -23.59
CA ASN A 230 8.59 -3.42 -23.70
C ASN A 230 7.95 -3.89 -22.37
N ASN A 231 8.50 -3.48 -21.23
CA ASN A 231 7.92 -3.76 -19.92
C ASN A 231 7.04 -2.60 -19.44
N PHE A 232 6.02 -2.94 -18.67
CA PHE A 232 5.18 -2.00 -17.94
C PHE A 232 5.25 -2.29 -16.45
N LEU A 233 5.39 -1.25 -15.63
CA LEU A 233 5.17 -1.36 -14.19
C LEU A 233 3.69 -1.12 -13.91
N VAL A 234 3.02 -2.12 -13.34
CA VAL A 234 1.62 -2.06 -12.95
C VAL A 234 1.54 -1.55 -11.52
N GLN A 235 0.77 -0.49 -11.35
CA GLN A 235 0.46 0.10 -10.05
C GLN A 235 -0.95 -0.32 -9.66
N SER A 236 -1.05 -0.99 -8.52
CA SER A 236 -2.29 -1.45 -7.91
C SER A 236 -2.22 -1.21 -6.41
N MET A 237 -3.37 -1.01 -5.79
CA MET A 237 -3.54 -0.86 -4.34
C MET A 237 -4.81 -1.58 -3.92
N GLY A 238 -4.89 -1.99 -2.66
CA GLY A 238 -6.18 -2.34 -2.08
C GLY A 238 -7.16 -1.17 -2.11
N GLN A 239 -8.45 -1.47 -2.07
CA GLN A 239 -9.52 -0.47 -1.96
C GLN A 239 -9.97 -0.34 -0.51
N GLY A 240 -10.02 0.88 0.01
CA GLY A 240 -10.38 1.14 1.41
C GLY A 240 -9.65 2.34 1.98
N GLY A 241 -9.59 2.44 3.31
CA GLY A 241 -8.82 3.47 4.01
C GLY A 241 -7.35 3.48 3.58
N HIS A 242 -6.74 4.66 3.56
CA HIS A 242 -5.30 4.81 3.31
C HIS A 242 -4.77 6.06 3.97
N ALA A 243 -3.53 5.98 4.47
CA ALA A 243 -2.78 7.12 4.96
C ALA A 243 -1.53 7.36 4.12
N TRP A 244 -1.25 8.63 3.85
CA TRP A 244 -0.02 9.09 3.23
C TRP A 244 0.42 10.41 3.89
N ILE A 245 1.40 11.11 3.32
CA ILE A 245 1.90 12.36 3.90
C ILE A 245 1.87 13.51 2.89
N GLU A 246 1.85 14.73 3.42
CA GLU A 246 2.24 15.92 2.68
C GLU A 246 3.50 16.50 3.31
N VAL A 247 4.39 17.04 2.48
CA VAL A 247 5.64 17.69 2.90
C VAL A 247 5.63 19.12 2.38
N TYR A 248 5.92 20.08 3.25
CA TYR A 248 5.96 21.49 2.90
C TYR A 248 7.31 21.87 2.31
N PHE A 249 7.30 22.55 1.17
CA PHE A 249 8.47 23.19 0.57
C PHE A 249 8.25 24.71 0.56
N PRO A 250 9.18 25.55 1.02
CA PRO A 250 9.01 27.01 1.06
C PRO A 250 8.65 27.65 -0.29
N ASP A 251 9.09 27.05 -1.40
CA ASP A 251 8.89 27.57 -2.76
C ASP A 251 7.85 26.79 -3.59
N LEU A 252 7.34 25.66 -3.10
CA LEU A 252 6.34 24.83 -3.79
C LEU A 252 5.05 24.63 -2.98
N GLY A 253 5.04 25.00 -1.70
CA GLY A 253 3.96 24.70 -0.77
C GLY A 253 3.91 23.21 -0.42
N TRP A 254 2.73 22.74 -0.03
CA TRP A 254 2.49 21.34 0.34
C TRP A 254 2.45 20.43 -0.88
N LEU A 255 3.35 19.45 -0.94
CA LEU A 255 3.36 18.40 -1.96
C LEU A 255 2.97 17.05 -1.35
N SER A 256 2.23 16.25 -2.11
CA SER A 256 1.76 14.93 -1.66
C SER A 256 2.83 13.86 -1.86
N TYR A 257 2.98 12.95 -0.91
CA TYR A 257 3.88 11.81 -0.98
C TYR A 257 3.18 10.59 -0.40
N ASP A 258 3.24 9.46 -1.08
CA ASP A 258 2.94 8.16 -0.51
C ASP A 258 4.27 7.45 -0.23
N PRO A 259 4.73 7.35 1.04
CA PRO A 259 5.99 6.70 1.38
C PRO A 259 6.09 5.23 0.94
N GLN A 260 4.98 4.62 0.51
CA GLN A 260 4.96 3.28 -0.04
C GLN A 260 5.12 3.25 -1.58
N GLN A 261 4.85 4.35 -2.29
CA GLN A 261 4.62 4.30 -3.75
C GLN A 261 5.07 5.50 -4.57
N SER A 262 4.90 6.74 -4.09
CA SER A 262 5.17 7.93 -4.89
C SER A 262 5.76 9.13 -4.14
N LYS A 263 6.56 9.93 -4.84
CA LYS A 263 7.14 11.20 -4.39
C LYS A 263 6.57 12.38 -5.17
N GLN A 264 6.28 13.48 -4.47
CA GLN A 264 5.73 14.74 -5.00
C GLN A 264 4.33 14.67 -5.64
N PHE A 265 3.72 13.50 -5.70
CA PHE A 265 2.32 13.35 -6.08
C PHE A 265 1.70 12.13 -5.39
N THR A 266 0.37 12.11 -5.37
CA THR A 266 -0.44 10.89 -5.22
C THR A 266 -1.21 10.69 -6.50
N SER A 267 -1.50 9.43 -6.87
CA SER A 267 -2.25 9.13 -8.10
C SER A 267 -3.71 9.55 -7.98
N SER A 268 -4.43 9.56 -9.11
CA SER A 268 -5.89 9.77 -9.14
C SER A 268 -6.72 8.70 -8.43
N ARG A 269 -6.06 7.71 -7.80
CA ARG A 269 -6.66 6.63 -6.99
C ARG A 269 -6.63 6.97 -5.50
N HIS A 270 -6.15 8.15 -5.13
CA HIS A 270 -6.12 8.65 -3.75
C HIS A 270 -7.18 9.73 -3.57
N ILE A 271 -8.23 9.44 -2.81
CA ILE A 271 -9.27 10.40 -2.44
C ILE A 271 -8.93 10.95 -1.05
N LYS A 272 -8.51 12.21 -0.98
CA LYS A 272 -8.23 12.90 0.28
C LYS A 272 -9.52 13.22 1.04
N GLN A 273 -9.56 12.94 2.34
CA GLN A 273 -10.67 13.30 3.22
C GLN A 273 -10.23 14.23 4.35
N THR A 274 -9.08 13.95 4.96
CA THR A 274 -8.59 14.66 6.15
C THR A 274 -7.07 14.83 6.12
N HIS A 275 -6.54 15.73 6.94
CA HIS A 275 -5.10 15.83 7.22
C HIS A 275 -4.85 16.36 8.63
N GLY A 276 -3.70 16.04 9.24
CA GLY A 276 -3.42 16.46 10.61
C GLY A 276 -1.99 16.21 11.07
N LEU A 277 -1.75 16.27 12.38
CA LEU A 277 -0.44 16.01 12.96
C LEU A 277 -0.12 14.52 12.97
N ASP A 278 -1.10 13.67 13.22
CA ASP A 278 -0.98 12.21 13.16
C ASP A 278 -2.35 11.53 12.96
N SER A 279 -2.38 10.20 13.10
CA SER A 279 -3.57 9.39 12.83
C SER A 279 -4.77 9.70 13.72
N ASP A 280 -4.58 10.30 14.90
CA ASP A 280 -5.70 10.66 15.79
C ASP A 280 -6.54 11.80 15.21
N ASP A 281 -5.97 12.60 14.30
CA ASP A 281 -6.64 13.74 13.66
C ASP A 281 -7.41 13.35 12.39
N ILE A 282 -7.07 12.22 11.76
CA ILE A 282 -7.58 11.87 10.42
C ILE A 282 -8.60 10.73 10.39
N ASN A 283 -8.69 9.94 11.46
CA ASN A 283 -9.51 8.73 11.48
C ASN A 283 -10.96 9.01 11.91
N ASP A 284 -11.89 8.24 11.35
CA ASP A 284 -13.28 8.19 11.80
C ASP A 284 -13.36 7.53 13.19
N THR A 285 -14.29 8.00 14.02
CA THR A 285 -14.38 7.53 15.41
C THR A 285 -15.81 7.42 15.91
N TRP A 286 -16.08 6.46 16.79
CA TRP A 286 -17.39 6.31 17.42
C TRP A 286 -17.29 6.00 18.91
N LYS A 287 -18.38 6.32 19.60
CA LYS A 287 -18.64 5.93 20.98
C LYS A 287 -20.02 5.30 21.06
N ALA A 288 -20.17 4.29 21.90
CA ALA A 288 -21.45 3.64 22.12
C ALA A 288 -21.54 3.09 23.53
N ALA A 289 -22.77 2.91 24.01
CA ALA A 289 -23.05 2.32 25.30
C ALA A 289 -24.19 1.29 25.20
N PRO A 290 -24.12 0.15 25.93
CA PRO A 290 -23.10 -0.19 26.93
C PRO A 290 -21.82 -0.82 26.36
N TYR A 291 -21.73 -1.04 25.05
CA TYR A 291 -20.56 -1.62 24.39
C TYR A 291 -20.33 -0.95 23.02
N LEU A 292 -19.15 -1.16 22.44
CA LEU A 292 -18.85 -0.74 21.06
C LEU A 292 -19.38 -1.79 20.08
N PRO A 293 -20.31 -1.44 19.17
CA PRO A 293 -20.77 -2.36 18.15
C PRO A 293 -19.67 -2.67 17.13
N ASP A 294 -19.79 -3.82 16.47
CA ASP A 294 -18.91 -4.20 15.37
C ASP A 294 -19.03 -3.19 14.23
N TYR A 295 -17.89 -2.76 13.69
CA TYR A 295 -17.80 -1.79 12.61
C TYR A 295 -17.32 -2.48 11.32
N LYS A 296 -18.03 -2.22 10.24
CA LYS A 296 -17.64 -2.63 8.89
C LYS A 296 -17.72 -1.47 7.93
N GLU A 297 -16.74 -1.38 7.04
CA GLU A 297 -16.74 -0.43 5.94
C GLU A 297 -16.61 -1.17 4.61
N THR A 298 -17.34 -0.71 3.60
CA THR A 298 -17.19 -1.14 2.21
C THR A 298 -17.19 0.09 1.32
N VAL A 299 -16.12 0.25 0.55
CA VAL A 299 -16.05 1.25 -0.51
C VAL A 299 -16.35 0.55 -1.82
N ASP A 300 -17.30 1.07 -2.59
CA ASP A 300 -17.48 0.76 -4.00
C ASP A 300 -17.16 2.00 -4.83
N ALA A 301 -16.35 1.85 -5.87
CA ALA A 301 -15.87 2.95 -6.69
C ALA A 301 -15.97 2.60 -8.16
N LYS A 302 -16.71 3.41 -8.90
CA LYS A 302 -16.90 3.29 -10.35
C LYS A 302 -16.19 4.44 -11.06
N PHE A 303 -15.17 4.10 -11.83
CA PHE A 303 -14.49 5.05 -12.71
C PHE A 303 -15.42 5.37 -13.89
N LEU A 304 -15.89 6.61 -13.94
CA LEU A 304 -16.75 7.15 -15.01
C LEU A 304 -15.91 7.67 -16.19
N ASP A 305 -14.70 8.14 -15.90
CA ASP A 305 -13.66 8.49 -16.86
C ASP A 305 -12.29 8.20 -16.22
N ASP A 306 -11.32 7.76 -17.01
CA ASP A 306 -9.98 7.39 -16.52
C ASP A 306 -8.92 7.63 -17.61
N ALA A 307 -8.45 8.87 -17.70
CA ALA A 307 -7.48 9.34 -18.69
C ALA A 307 -6.07 9.38 -18.10
N ILE A 308 -5.27 8.37 -18.43
CA ILE A 308 -3.88 8.25 -17.99
C ILE A 308 -2.94 8.36 -19.18
N SER A 309 -2.01 9.31 -19.10
CA SER A 309 -0.98 9.50 -20.11
C SER A 309 0.33 9.78 -19.39
N LEU A 310 1.21 8.78 -19.35
CA LEU A 310 2.48 8.85 -18.62
C LEU A 310 3.64 8.45 -19.52
N GLN A 311 4.75 9.15 -19.35
CA GLN A 311 6.00 8.88 -20.03
C GLN A 311 7.12 8.71 -19.00
N LEU A 312 7.96 7.71 -19.22
CA LEU A 312 9.22 7.59 -18.51
C LEU A 312 10.18 8.67 -19.03
N LYS A 313 10.67 9.53 -18.14
CA LYS A 313 11.72 10.48 -18.48
C LYS A 313 13.10 9.91 -18.23
N SER A 314 13.29 9.35 -17.05
CA SER A 314 14.55 8.78 -16.62
C SER A 314 14.30 7.84 -15.45
N SER A 315 15.35 7.15 -15.02
CA SER A 315 15.30 6.33 -13.82
C SER A 315 16.58 6.52 -13.01
N GLU A 316 16.45 6.57 -11.70
CA GLU A 316 17.57 6.69 -10.78
C GLU A 316 17.76 5.40 -10.01
N ARG A 317 19.01 5.04 -9.70
CA ARG A 317 19.35 3.84 -8.92
C ARG A 317 19.18 4.09 -7.43
N SER A 318 17.93 4.23 -6.99
CA SER A 318 17.49 4.29 -5.59
C SER A 318 15.99 4.60 -5.61
N PRO A 319 15.15 4.07 -4.71
CA PRO A 319 15.44 3.07 -3.67
C PRO A 319 15.43 1.63 -4.24
N ARG A 320 15.55 0.60 -3.37
CA ARG A 320 15.45 -0.86 -3.67
C ARG A 320 14.03 -1.30 -4.06
N SER A 321 13.00 -0.55 -3.73
CA SER A 321 11.66 -0.77 -4.27
C SER A 321 11.36 0.18 -5.43
N TYR A 322 10.40 -0.16 -6.30
CA TYR A 322 9.97 0.82 -7.29
C TYR A 322 9.29 1.98 -6.57
N PHE A 323 9.84 3.17 -6.75
CA PHE A 323 9.30 4.40 -6.18
C PHE A 323 9.04 5.37 -7.32
N LEU A 324 7.81 5.85 -7.44
CA LEU A 324 7.46 6.76 -8.52
C LEU A 324 7.80 8.18 -8.12
N SER A 325 8.28 8.98 -9.06
CA SER A 325 8.60 10.38 -8.79
C SER A 325 8.13 11.25 -9.92
N ASN A 326 7.59 12.42 -9.58
CA ASN A 326 7.58 13.52 -10.54
C ASN A 326 9.03 13.98 -10.79
N ASN A 327 9.27 14.67 -11.89
CA ASN A 327 10.56 15.28 -12.18
C ASN A 327 10.77 16.55 -11.34
N LEU A 328 11.28 16.41 -10.11
CA LEU A 328 11.70 17.53 -9.26
C LEU A 328 13.23 17.63 -9.29
N PHE A 329 13.76 18.76 -9.73
CA PHE A 329 15.21 18.99 -9.83
C PHE A 329 15.63 20.24 -9.04
N VAL A 330 16.90 20.25 -8.65
CA VAL A 330 17.55 21.35 -7.92
C VAL A 330 18.65 21.95 -8.80
N LYS A 331 18.94 23.25 -8.63
CA LYS A 331 20.01 23.95 -9.37
C LYS A 331 21.42 23.72 -8.81
N VAL A 332 21.53 23.10 -7.65
CA VAL A 332 22.83 22.70 -7.06
C VAL A 332 23.29 21.41 -7.75
N PRO A 333 24.61 21.23 -8.00
CA PRO A 333 25.10 19.99 -8.61
C PRO A 333 24.63 18.78 -7.81
N LEU A 334 23.98 17.83 -8.48
CA LEU A 334 23.53 16.58 -7.86
C LEU A 334 24.75 15.88 -7.25
N VAL A 335 24.73 15.67 -5.93
CA VAL A 335 25.73 14.83 -5.27
C VAL A 335 25.60 13.40 -5.81
N GLU A 336 26.73 12.81 -6.20
CA GLU A 336 26.73 11.44 -6.73
C GLU A 336 26.20 10.47 -5.65
N LYS A 337 25.06 9.83 -5.94
CA LYS A 337 24.35 8.98 -4.98
C LYS A 337 25.23 7.76 -4.64
N PRO A 338 25.41 7.42 -3.34
CA PRO A 338 26.17 6.24 -2.97
C PRO A 338 25.51 4.98 -3.56
N LYS A 339 26.34 4.06 -4.06
CA LYS A 339 25.85 2.76 -4.55
C LYS A 339 25.21 2.00 -3.38
N LEU A 340 23.99 1.53 -3.57
CA LEU A 340 23.33 0.65 -2.60
C LEU A 340 24.23 -0.59 -2.37
N PRO A 341 24.47 -1.00 -1.11
CA PRO A 341 25.18 -2.24 -0.84
C PRO A 341 24.41 -3.42 -1.45
N PRO A 342 25.11 -4.48 -1.90
CA PRO A 342 24.46 -5.69 -2.36
C PRO A 342 23.59 -6.28 -1.23
N VAL A 343 22.36 -6.65 -1.57
CA VAL A 343 21.41 -7.23 -0.60
C VAL A 343 21.89 -8.63 -0.21
N GLU A 344 22.02 -8.88 1.09
CA GLU A 344 22.20 -10.24 1.59
C GLU A 344 20.85 -10.96 1.49
N ARG A 345 20.75 -11.94 0.59
CA ARG A 345 19.51 -12.72 0.39
C ARG A 345 19.25 -13.58 1.63
N PRO A 346 17.98 -13.75 2.05
CA PRO A 346 17.65 -14.65 3.14
C PRO A 346 18.18 -16.06 2.85
N LYS A 347 19.00 -16.60 3.74
CA LYS A 347 19.46 -17.99 3.64
C LYS A 347 18.29 -18.92 3.96
N LEU A 348 18.26 -20.07 3.29
CA LEU A 348 17.27 -21.10 3.60
C LEU A 348 17.43 -21.58 5.05
N PRO A 349 16.32 -21.85 5.77
CA PRO A 349 16.38 -22.26 7.17
C PRO A 349 17.13 -23.58 7.34
N PRO A 350 17.78 -23.84 8.49
CA PRO A 350 18.53 -25.08 8.73
C PRO A 350 17.61 -26.32 8.82
N GLY A 351 18.16 -27.53 8.58
CA GLY A 351 17.43 -28.80 8.68
C GLY A 351 17.26 -29.56 7.36
N LYS A 352 16.84 -30.83 7.43
CA LYS A 352 16.66 -31.70 6.25
C LYS A 352 15.37 -31.39 5.49
N VAL A 353 14.30 -31.08 6.21
CA VAL A 353 13.03 -30.58 5.68
C VAL A 353 12.96 -29.10 6.00
N ILE A 354 12.70 -28.27 4.98
CA ILE A 354 12.67 -26.82 5.10
C ILE A 354 11.34 -26.27 4.57
N GLU A 355 10.89 -25.18 5.17
CA GLU A 355 9.76 -24.38 4.68
C GLU A 355 10.23 -22.93 4.51
N PHE A 356 9.99 -22.34 3.34
CA PHE A 356 10.42 -20.98 3.02
C PHE A 356 9.43 -20.31 2.06
N GLY A 357 9.42 -18.98 2.00
CA GLY A 357 8.45 -18.20 1.22
C GLY A 357 8.06 -16.91 1.93
N ASN A 358 7.26 -16.08 1.28
CA ASN A 358 6.59 -14.96 1.92
C ASN A 358 5.33 -15.48 2.62
N MET A 359 5.48 -15.93 3.87
CA MET A 359 4.45 -16.72 4.57
C MET A 359 3.51 -15.90 5.46
N GLU A 360 3.71 -14.59 5.54
CA GLU A 360 2.90 -13.71 6.38
C GLU A 360 1.64 -13.24 5.64
N PHE A 361 0.47 -13.57 6.18
CA PHE A 361 -0.80 -12.98 5.78
C PHE A 361 -1.82 -13.10 6.94
N PRO A 362 -2.74 -12.14 7.09
CA PRO A 362 -3.76 -12.21 8.12
C PRO A 362 -4.83 -13.23 7.76
N SER A 363 -5.32 -13.98 8.75
CA SER A 363 -6.54 -14.78 8.57
C SER A 363 -7.77 -13.88 8.39
N LEU A 364 -7.82 -12.72 9.06
CA LEU A 364 -8.85 -11.68 8.92
C LEU A 364 -8.19 -10.30 8.96
N VAL A 365 -8.67 -9.38 8.12
CA VAL A 365 -8.22 -7.98 8.15
C VAL A 365 -9.18 -7.20 9.04
N ASP A 366 -8.78 -6.97 10.29
CA ASP A 366 -9.47 -6.01 11.16
C ASP A 366 -9.34 -4.59 10.60
N ILE A 367 -10.40 -3.79 10.76
CA ILE A 367 -10.48 -2.43 10.20
C ILE A 367 -10.71 -1.37 11.29
N TYR A 368 -10.62 -1.75 12.57
CA TYR A 368 -10.73 -0.83 13.70
C TYR A 368 -10.06 -1.37 14.97
N HIS A 369 -9.75 -0.46 15.90
CA HIS A 369 -9.32 -0.80 17.26
C HIS A 369 -10.10 0.01 18.30
N VAL A 370 -9.95 -0.38 19.56
CA VAL A 370 -10.61 0.26 20.71
C VAL A 370 -9.57 1.02 21.54
N VAL A 371 -9.83 2.30 21.79
CA VAL A 371 -9.05 3.17 22.69
C VAL A 371 -9.98 3.62 23.81
N GLY A 372 -9.88 2.98 24.98
CA GLY A 372 -10.78 3.24 26.10
C GLY A 372 -12.23 2.86 25.77
N ASP A 373 -13.13 3.85 25.75
CA ASP A 373 -14.55 3.70 25.41
C ASP A 373 -14.88 4.06 23.95
N LYS A 374 -13.84 4.24 23.11
CA LYS A 374 -13.95 4.80 21.76
C LYS A 374 -13.43 3.79 20.72
N GLY A 375 -14.23 3.54 19.69
CA GLY A 375 -13.78 2.85 18.48
C GLY A 375 -13.09 3.83 17.54
N VAL A 376 -11.95 3.43 16.99
CA VAL A 376 -11.16 4.20 16.05
C VAL A 376 -10.89 3.35 14.81
N LYS A 377 -11.27 3.87 13.64
CA LYS A 377 -11.01 3.24 12.35
C LYS A 377 -9.50 3.00 12.16
N ILE A 378 -9.13 1.82 11.70
CA ILE A 378 -7.79 1.51 11.17
C ILE A 378 -7.89 1.61 9.64
N LEU A 379 -6.85 2.13 9.00
CA LEU A 379 -6.80 2.33 7.55
C LEU A 379 -6.25 1.11 6.80
N ASP A 380 -6.31 -0.08 7.42
CA ASP A 380 -5.95 -1.33 6.76
C ASP A 380 -7.00 -1.73 5.73
N LYS A 381 -6.54 -2.41 4.69
CA LYS A 381 -7.36 -2.85 3.57
C LYS A 381 -6.91 -4.20 3.07
N GLU A 382 -7.85 -5.01 2.62
CA GLU A 382 -7.56 -6.28 1.98
C GLU A 382 -6.79 -6.03 0.67
N THR A 383 -5.65 -6.69 0.51
CA THR A 383 -4.81 -6.63 -0.70
C THR A 383 -4.74 -8.01 -1.33
N ALA A 384 -5.56 -8.20 -2.34
CA ALA A 384 -5.53 -9.43 -3.10
C ALA A 384 -5.89 -9.16 -4.55
N GLU A 385 -5.34 -10.00 -5.41
CA GLU A 385 -5.60 -9.91 -6.84
C GLU A 385 -6.59 -10.99 -7.25
N TYR A 386 -7.49 -10.63 -8.17
CA TYR A 386 -8.40 -11.59 -8.77
C TYR A 386 -7.62 -12.40 -9.83
N VAL A 387 -6.97 -13.45 -9.35
CA VAL A 387 -5.98 -14.22 -10.14
C VAL A 387 -6.61 -15.18 -11.13
N THR A 388 -7.93 -15.36 -11.07
CA THR A 388 -8.72 -16.05 -12.09
C THR A 388 -9.37 -15.08 -13.08
N SER A 389 -8.77 -13.89 -13.25
CA SER A 389 -9.14 -12.93 -14.29
C SER A 389 -8.60 -13.33 -15.67
N LYS A 390 -8.71 -12.40 -16.63
CA LYS A 390 -8.08 -12.51 -17.96
C LYS A 390 -6.56 -12.47 -17.94
N TYR A 391 -5.94 -12.10 -16.82
CA TYR A 391 -4.49 -12.08 -16.65
C TYR A 391 -4.01 -13.40 -16.03
N VAL A 392 -2.84 -13.85 -16.49
CA VAL A 392 -2.07 -14.91 -15.82
C VAL A 392 -1.02 -14.23 -14.95
N TYR A 393 -0.83 -14.71 -13.73
CA TYR A 393 0.12 -14.17 -12.76
C TYR A 393 1.23 -15.16 -12.45
N ALA A 394 2.42 -14.64 -12.19
CA ALA A 394 3.58 -15.42 -11.79
C ALA A 394 4.35 -14.74 -10.65
N GLN A 395 4.84 -15.56 -9.72
CA GLN A 395 5.70 -15.16 -8.61
C GLN A 395 7.02 -15.91 -8.70
N ALA A 396 8.14 -15.19 -8.68
CA ALA A 396 9.46 -15.77 -8.64
C ALA A 396 9.86 -16.13 -7.22
N PHE A 397 10.75 -17.12 -7.12
CA PHE A 397 11.51 -17.43 -5.94
C PHE A 397 12.89 -17.94 -6.35
N GLU A 398 13.83 -17.89 -5.43
CA GLU A 398 15.20 -18.36 -5.65
C GLU A 398 15.59 -19.38 -4.61
N ILE A 399 16.46 -20.31 -5.01
CA ILE A 399 17.07 -21.29 -4.14
C ILE A 399 18.59 -21.27 -4.36
N ASP A 400 19.35 -21.32 -3.27
CA ASP A 400 20.80 -21.24 -3.28
C ASP A 400 21.49 -22.62 -3.21
N GLU A 401 20.70 -23.67 -3.06
CA GLU A 401 21.11 -25.07 -2.98
C GLU A 401 20.14 -25.98 -3.77
N ARG A 402 20.52 -27.25 -3.93
CA ARG A 402 19.72 -28.26 -4.63
C ARG A 402 18.63 -28.80 -3.71
N LEU A 403 17.37 -28.78 -4.16
CA LEU A 403 16.22 -29.14 -3.33
C LEU A 403 15.26 -30.08 -4.06
N LYS A 404 14.67 -31.01 -3.30
CA LYS A 404 13.48 -31.76 -3.71
C LYS A 404 12.24 -31.05 -3.21
N ILE A 405 11.44 -30.48 -4.11
CA ILE A 405 10.20 -29.77 -3.75
C ILE A 405 9.09 -30.78 -3.46
N ASN A 406 8.46 -30.65 -2.29
CA ASN A 406 7.36 -31.51 -1.87
C ASN A 406 6.00 -30.88 -2.22
N THR A 407 5.83 -29.63 -1.84
CA THR A 407 4.55 -28.93 -1.94
C THR A 407 4.80 -27.44 -2.09
N ILE A 408 4.00 -26.78 -2.91
CA ILE A 408 3.91 -25.32 -2.97
C ILE A 408 2.51 -24.93 -2.51
N SER A 409 2.41 -24.09 -1.48
CA SER A 409 1.15 -23.60 -0.95
C SER A 409 0.99 -22.12 -1.30
N LEU A 410 -0.20 -21.72 -1.74
CA LEU A 410 -0.54 -20.32 -2.02
C LEU A 410 -1.57 -19.82 -1.01
N ALA A 411 -1.42 -18.58 -0.52
CA ALA A 411 -2.41 -17.97 0.36
C ALA A 411 -3.59 -17.45 -0.48
N MET A 412 -4.66 -18.22 -0.52
CA MET A 412 -5.78 -17.98 -1.44
C MET A 412 -7.12 -17.94 -0.73
N ARG A 413 -8.12 -17.40 -1.42
CA ARG A 413 -9.51 -17.37 -0.97
C ARG A 413 -10.45 -17.67 -2.13
N LYS A 414 -11.34 -18.65 -1.94
CA LYS A 414 -12.42 -18.96 -2.87
C LYS A 414 -13.64 -18.09 -2.60
N PHE A 415 -14.12 -17.40 -3.63
CA PHE A 415 -15.37 -16.63 -3.59
C PHE A 415 -16.53 -17.38 -4.25
N GLY A 416 -16.26 -18.21 -5.26
CA GLY A 416 -17.28 -18.94 -6.01
C GLY A 416 -16.72 -19.59 -7.28
N GLY A 417 -17.62 -19.90 -8.22
CA GLY A 417 -17.28 -20.50 -9.51
C GLY A 417 -17.09 -22.02 -9.49
N ASP A 418 -16.85 -22.55 -10.68
CA ASP A 418 -16.55 -23.95 -10.97
C ASP A 418 -15.24 -24.07 -11.78
N GLY A 419 -14.80 -25.30 -12.02
CA GLY A 419 -13.61 -25.58 -12.84
C GLY A 419 -12.40 -26.00 -12.02
N THR A 420 -11.20 -25.61 -12.45
CA THR A 420 -9.96 -26.13 -11.85
C THR A 420 -8.88 -25.06 -11.69
N ILE A 421 -7.99 -25.27 -10.73
CA ILE A 421 -6.74 -24.52 -10.58
C ILE A 421 -5.54 -25.46 -10.49
N TYR A 422 -4.40 -25.00 -10.97
CA TYR A 422 -3.11 -25.69 -10.86
C TYR A 422 -1.98 -24.67 -11.01
N ILE A 423 -0.75 -25.07 -10.67
CA ILE A 423 0.43 -24.24 -10.90
C ILE A 423 1.36 -24.91 -11.93
N ASP A 424 1.97 -24.08 -12.78
CA ASP A 424 3.16 -24.46 -13.52
C ASP A 424 4.40 -23.90 -12.77
N LEU A 425 5.31 -24.78 -12.37
CA LEU A 425 6.60 -24.44 -11.80
C LEU A 425 7.64 -24.45 -12.93
N VAL A 426 8.10 -23.27 -13.34
CA VAL A 426 8.94 -23.11 -14.55
C VAL A 426 10.30 -22.49 -14.22
N SER A 427 11.30 -22.78 -15.04
CA SER A 427 12.62 -22.13 -14.94
C SER A 427 12.54 -20.65 -15.34
N ASP A 428 13.47 -19.86 -14.81
CA ASP A 428 13.69 -18.48 -15.26
C ASP A 428 14.41 -18.42 -16.62
N GLU A 429 13.93 -17.55 -17.51
CA GLU A 429 14.57 -17.18 -18.77
C GLU A 429 14.71 -15.65 -18.86
N GLY A 430 15.81 -15.13 -18.31
CA GLY A 430 16.15 -13.70 -18.40
C GLY A 430 15.26 -12.80 -17.53
N GLY A 431 14.87 -13.28 -16.34
CA GLY A 431 13.98 -12.59 -15.41
C GLY A 431 12.50 -12.78 -15.74
N ARG A 432 12.15 -13.83 -16.49
CA ARG A 432 10.77 -14.12 -16.92
C ARG A 432 10.47 -15.62 -16.81
N PRO A 433 9.20 -16.00 -16.57
CA PRO A 433 8.79 -17.40 -16.65
C PRO A 433 9.04 -17.97 -18.05
N SER A 434 9.81 -19.06 -18.12
CA SER A 434 10.04 -19.81 -19.36
C SER A 434 8.85 -20.73 -19.69
N LEU A 435 8.92 -21.40 -20.85
CA LEU A 435 7.97 -22.45 -21.23
C LEU A 435 8.34 -23.85 -20.69
N LYS A 436 9.47 -23.98 -19.99
CA LYS A 436 9.99 -25.25 -19.47
C LYS A 436 9.73 -25.36 -17.98
N GLY A 437 9.04 -26.42 -17.58
CA GLY A 437 8.72 -26.64 -16.18
C GLY A 437 7.87 -27.87 -15.96
N MET A 438 7.29 -27.94 -14.76
CA MET A 438 6.44 -29.03 -14.32
C MET A 438 5.11 -28.49 -13.82
N ARG A 439 4.06 -29.26 -14.02
CA ARG A 439 2.70 -28.92 -13.61
C ARG A 439 2.34 -29.66 -12.33
N SER A 440 1.68 -28.98 -11.39
CA SER A 440 1.10 -29.63 -10.23
C SER A 440 -0.06 -30.54 -10.61
N ALA A 441 -0.50 -31.39 -9.68
CA ALA A 441 -1.81 -31.98 -9.75
C ALA A 441 -2.90 -30.89 -9.94
N ILE A 442 -3.92 -31.22 -10.72
CA ILE A 442 -5.05 -30.34 -10.99
C ILE A 442 -6.01 -30.42 -9.79
N LEU A 443 -6.38 -29.26 -9.25
CA LEU A 443 -7.32 -29.14 -8.14
C LEU A 443 -8.69 -28.70 -8.67
N PRO A 444 -9.72 -29.55 -8.56
CA PRO A 444 -11.11 -29.13 -8.81
C PRO A 444 -11.55 -28.11 -7.77
N LEU A 445 -12.26 -27.06 -8.18
CA LEU A 445 -12.73 -26.02 -7.26
C LEU A 445 -13.65 -26.58 -6.17
N GLU A 446 -14.38 -27.65 -6.45
CA GLU A 446 -15.30 -28.33 -5.53
C GLU A 446 -14.56 -28.90 -4.31
N SER A 447 -13.26 -29.24 -4.47
CA SER A 447 -12.42 -29.70 -3.36
C SER A 447 -11.95 -28.57 -2.43
N ILE A 448 -12.11 -27.31 -2.85
CA ILE A 448 -11.68 -26.14 -2.10
C ILE A 448 -12.88 -25.56 -1.34
N ASN A 449 -12.80 -25.62 -0.01
CA ASN A 449 -13.82 -25.07 0.88
C ASN A 449 -13.92 -23.55 0.76
N LYS A 450 -15.13 -23.02 0.61
CA LYS A 450 -15.40 -21.58 0.70
C LYS A 450 -15.51 -21.18 2.16
N ARG A 451 -14.58 -20.35 2.64
CA ARG A 451 -14.59 -19.79 4.00
C ARG A 451 -14.10 -18.34 4.01
N SER A 452 -14.40 -17.63 5.09
CA SER A 452 -13.88 -16.28 5.34
C SER A 452 -12.37 -16.31 5.55
N GLY A 453 -11.70 -15.23 5.15
CA GLY A 453 -10.25 -15.12 5.27
C GLY A 453 -9.45 -15.83 4.18
N TYR A 454 -8.15 -15.60 4.18
CA TYR A 454 -7.20 -16.33 3.34
C TYR A 454 -6.72 -17.60 4.03
N TYR A 455 -6.30 -18.58 3.24
CA TYR A 455 -5.76 -19.82 3.75
C TYR A 455 -4.83 -20.48 2.73
N TRP A 456 -3.99 -21.37 3.22
CA TRP A 456 -3.12 -22.17 2.37
C TRP A 456 -3.93 -23.14 1.50
N ILE A 457 -3.68 -23.09 0.20
CA ILE A 457 -4.07 -24.12 -0.77
C ILE A 457 -2.80 -24.78 -1.28
N ASP A 458 -2.72 -26.10 -1.09
CA ASP A 458 -1.54 -26.91 -1.38
C ASP A 458 -1.58 -27.45 -2.80
N PHE A 459 -0.49 -27.26 -3.53
CA PHE A 459 -0.24 -27.81 -4.85
C PHE A 459 0.90 -28.83 -4.77
N SER A 460 0.55 -30.09 -5.01
CA SER A 460 1.48 -31.22 -5.03
C SER A 460 1.83 -31.61 -6.46
N PHE A 461 3.00 -32.22 -6.67
CA PHE A 461 3.44 -32.70 -7.98
C PHE A 461 3.32 -34.22 -8.05
N LEU A 462 2.98 -34.75 -9.23
CA LEU A 462 2.84 -36.20 -9.44
C LEU A 462 4.20 -36.91 -9.47
N ASP A 463 5.20 -36.24 -10.04
CA ASP A 463 6.58 -36.72 -10.14
C ASP A 463 7.48 -35.98 -9.13
N ASP A 464 8.65 -36.59 -8.85
CA ASP A 464 9.67 -35.98 -8.01
C ASP A 464 10.23 -34.70 -8.66
N VAL A 465 9.95 -33.56 -8.04
CA VAL A 465 10.46 -32.25 -8.46
C VAL A 465 11.81 -31.99 -7.79
N ILE A 466 12.90 -32.07 -8.56
CA ILE A 466 14.25 -31.70 -8.10
C ILE A 466 14.67 -30.42 -8.83
N LEU A 467 14.98 -29.38 -8.06
CA LEU A 467 15.48 -28.11 -8.56
C LEU A 467 16.95 -27.93 -8.19
N GLU A 468 17.73 -27.44 -9.14
CA GLU A 468 19.11 -27.01 -8.91
C GLU A 468 19.13 -25.57 -8.42
N LYS A 469 20.27 -25.11 -7.91
CA LYS A 469 20.46 -23.70 -7.55
C LYS A 469 20.04 -22.77 -8.70
N GLY A 470 19.10 -21.86 -8.45
CA GLY A 470 18.59 -20.95 -9.49
C GLY A 470 17.33 -20.19 -9.09
N ARG A 471 16.83 -19.40 -10.05
CA ARG A 471 15.55 -18.67 -9.97
C ARG A 471 14.47 -19.45 -10.73
N TYR A 472 13.29 -19.53 -10.14
CA TYR A 472 12.13 -20.26 -10.65
C TYR A 472 10.86 -19.44 -10.48
N TRP A 473 9.82 -19.80 -11.22
CA TRP A 473 8.55 -19.08 -11.23
C TRP A 473 7.38 -20.03 -10.93
N ILE A 474 6.53 -19.61 -10.00
CA ILE A 474 5.22 -20.20 -9.74
C ILE A 474 4.21 -19.46 -10.63
N VAL A 475 3.65 -20.15 -11.62
CA VAL A 475 2.63 -19.59 -12.52
C VAL A 475 1.28 -20.19 -12.18
N LEU A 476 0.34 -19.37 -11.68
CA LEU A 476 -1.02 -19.86 -11.41
C LEU A 476 -1.82 -19.97 -12.70
N ARG A 477 -2.52 -21.09 -12.86
CA ARG A 477 -3.38 -21.40 -13.99
C ARG A 477 -4.76 -21.80 -13.50
N HIS A 478 -5.76 -21.56 -14.34
CA HIS A 478 -7.13 -21.91 -14.06
C HIS A 478 -7.90 -22.27 -15.33
N SER A 479 -9.05 -22.92 -15.15
CA SER A 479 -10.05 -23.20 -16.18
C SER A 479 -11.45 -23.05 -15.60
N GLY A 480 -12.45 -22.85 -16.45
CA GLY A 480 -13.84 -22.66 -16.02
C GLY A 480 -14.10 -21.24 -15.51
N GLU A 481 -15.14 -21.06 -14.70
CA GLU A 481 -15.51 -19.76 -14.14
C GLU A 481 -14.99 -19.58 -12.71
N ALA A 482 -13.79 -20.09 -12.43
CA ALA A 482 -13.19 -20.04 -11.10
C ALA A 482 -13.13 -18.60 -10.56
N ILE A 483 -13.55 -18.40 -9.31
CA ILE A 483 -13.53 -17.08 -8.64
C ILE A 483 -12.63 -17.15 -7.41
N MET A 484 -11.35 -16.84 -7.60
CA MET A 484 -10.30 -16.98 -6.60
C MET A 484 -9.45 -15.72 -6.48
N ASN A 485 -9.08 -15.39 -5.25
CA ASN A 485 -8.04 -14.41 -4.97
C ASN A 485 -6.75 -15.09 -4.51
N TRP A 486 -5.62 -14.47 -4.85
CA TRP A 486 -4.31 -14.75 -4.26
C TRP A 486 -3.87 -13.51 -3.48
N PHE A 487 -3.56 -13.70 -2.21
CA PHE A 487 -3.12 -12.63 -1.32
C PHE A 487 -1.73 -12.13 -1.72
N TYR A 488 -1.54 -10.82 -1.67
CA TYR A 488 -0.25 -10.19 -1.91
C TYR A 488 0.08 -9.18 -0.81
N ILE A 489 1.37 -8.95 -0.59
CA ILE A 489 1.89 -7.88 0.26
C ILE A 489 2.37 -6.74 -0.66
N PRO A 490 1.93 -5.48 -0.44
CA PRO A 490 2.41 -4.33 -1.18
C PRO A 490 3.94 -4.17 -1.10
N GLY A 491 4.54 -3.75 -2.22
CA GLY A 491 6.00 -3.68 -2.37
C GLY A 491 6.63 -5.06 -2.59
N ASN A 492 7.95 -5.11 -2.70
CA ASN A 492 8.70 -6.35 -2.97
C ASN A 492 9.52 -6.77 -1.73
N PRO A 493 8.86 -7.21 -0.63
CA PRO A 493 9.52 -7.54 0.63
C PRO A 493 10.31 -8.85 0.59
N TYR A 494 10.05 -9.75 -0.37
CA TYR A 494 10.60 -11.10 -0.38
C TYR A 494 11.83 -11.26 -1.29
N GLY A 495 11.97 -10.45 -2.34
CA GLY A 495 13.10 -10.58 -3.27
C GLY A 495 13.42 -9.34 -4.10
N ASP A 496 13.67 -9.56 -5.39
CA ASP A 496 14.03 -8.58 -6.40
C ASP A 496 12.80 -7.74 -6.80
N SER A 497 13.04 -6.54 -7.36
CA SER A 497 11.94 -5.63 -7.69
C SER A 497 11.01 -6.11 -8.82
N ASP A 498 11.39 -7.18 -9.51
CA ASP A 498 10.68 -7.71 -10.67
C ASP A 498 10.23 -9.17 -10.50
N ASP A 499 10.13 -9.64 -9.25
CA ASP A 499 9.75 -11.02 -8.90
C ASP A 499 8.28 -11.35 -9.15
N THR A 500 7.45 -10.38 -9.47
CA THR A 500 6.04 -10.62 -9.74
C THR A 500 5.66 -10.07 -11.09
N ARG A 501 5.05 -10.92 -11.93
CA ARG A 501 4.70 -10.57 -13.31
C ARG A 501 3.28 -11.01 -13.67
N SER A 502 2.69 -10.31 -14.63
CA SER A 502 1.44 -10.73 -15.25
C SER A 502 1.49 -10.71 -16.78
N THR A 503 0.55 -11.39 -17.42
CA THR A 503 0.38 -11.35 -18.87
C THR A 503 -1.06 -11.58 -19.32
N LEU A 504 -1.49 -10.86 -20.35
CA LEU A 504 -2.73 -11.16 -21.09
C LEU A 504 -2.54 -12.25 -22.15
N LYS A 505 -1.32 -12.43 -22.65
CA LYS A 505 -1.02 -13.24 -23.83
C LYS A 505 -0.41 -14.60 -23.48
N GLY A 506 -0.46 -15.02 -22.21
CA GLY A 506 0.01 -16.32 -21.71
C GLY A 506 1.53 -16.58 -21.75
N TYR A 507 2.27 -15.89 -22.63
CA TYR A 507 3.73 -16.05 -22.82
C TYR A 507 4.51 -14.71 -22.84
N LYS A 508 3.83 -13.56 -22.87
CA LYS A 508 4.47 -12.23 -22.89
C LYS A 508 4.44 -11.56 -21.53
N TRP A 509 5.43 -11.85 -20.69
CA TRP A 509 5.54 -11.38 -19.30
C TRP A 509 6.05 -9.93 -19.18
N GLU A 510 5.34 -9.02 -19.84
CA GLU A 510 5.69 -7.60 -19.99
C GLU A 510 5.30 -6.77 -18.75
N ASP A 511 4.25 -7.17 -18.03
CA ASP A 511 3.76 -6.45 -16.86
C ASP A 511 4.50 -6.90 -15.60
N ILE A 512 5.20 -5.97 -14.94
CA ILE A 512 5.84 -6.12 -13.63
C ILE A 512 4.87 -5.61 -12.57
N GLN A 513 4.62 -6.39 -11.52
CA GLN A 513 3.82 -5.98 -10.38
C GLN A 513 4.74 -5.41 -9.28
N ASN A 514 4.28 -4.36 -8.60
CA ASN A 514 4.99 -3.77 -7.44
C ASN A 514 4.46 -4.33 -6.11
N TYR A 515 4.20 -5.63 -6.08
CA TYR A 515 3.74 -6.38 -4.93
C TYR A 515 4.19 -7.84 -5.05
N ASP A 516 4.46 -8.51 -3.93
CA ASP A 516 4.77 -9.95 -3.91
C ASP A 516 3.55 -10.76 -3.48
N PHE A 517 3.23 -11.82 -4.22
CA PHE A 517 2.25 -12.80 -3.80
C PHE A 517 2.76 -13.63 -2.61
N VAL A 518 1.84 -14.03 -1.73
CA VAL A 518 2.16 -14.83 -0.53
C VAL A 518 2.12 -16.32 -0.88
N PHE A 519 3.25 -16.99 -0.64
CA PHE A 519 3.44 -18.40 -0.95
C PHE A 519 4.35 -19.07 0.09
N LYS A 520 4.28 -20.40 0.14
CA LYS A 520 5.13 -21.24 0.97
C LYS A 520 5.59 -22.44 0.16
N ILE A 521 6.87 -22.77 0.25
CA ILE A 521 7.47 -23.94 -0.38
C ILE A 521 7.98 -24.86 0.72
N LYS A 522 7.52 -26.12 0.69
CA LYS A 522 8.06 -27.19 1.52
C LYS A 522 8.99 -28.06 0.67
N ALA A 523 10.23 -28.24 1.11
CA ALA A 523 11.25 -28.97 0.37
C ALA A 523 12.15 -29.83 1.28
N ASN A 524 12.80 -30.82 0.68
CA ASN A 524 13.88 -31.58 1.30
C ASN A 524 15.23 -31.16 0.72
N ARG A 525 16.23 -30.97 1.58
CA ARG A 525 17.63 -30.89 1.16
C ARG A 525 18.11 -32.26 0.67
N LEU A 526 18.82 -32.26 -0.46
CA LEU A 526 19.39 -33.45 -1.10
C LEU A 526 20.87 -33.61 -0.79
#